data_AF-A0A1S0THT6-F1
#
_entry.id   AF-A0A1S0THT6-F1
#
_cell.length_a   1.000
_cell.length_b   1.000
_cell.length_c   1.000
_cell.angle_alpha   90.00
_cell.angle_beta   90.00
_cell.angle_gamma   90.00
#
_symmetry.space_group_name_H-M   'P 1'
#
loop_
_entity.id
_entity.type
_entity.pdbx_description
1 polymer ?
#
loop_
_entity_poly.entity_id
_entity_poly.type
_entity_poly.pdbx_seq_one_letter_code
_entity_poly.pdbx_strand_id
1 'polypeptide(L)'
;LTGLALIFLSLWTLLDPRRNYVLDLVDFSEDDPLLRAASYLALVTGSVTMIIGFIGCCGAIKKSLCLLITFVICLLVLFFVNITIACLALFYRNKFVGNKLSAYLTKLTHDRYYRLYWVTSLIDIIQYY
;
A
#
# COMPACT_ATOMS: atom_id res chain seq x y z
N LEU A 1 -7.86 -17.26 4.68
CA LEU A 1 -9.01 -16.39 5.07
C LEU A 1 -8.67 -14.91 4.92
N THR A 2 -7.57 -14.44 5.51
CA THR A 2 -7.09 -13.05 5.41
C THR A 2 -6.83 -12.58 3.97
N GLY A 3 -6.20 -13.40 3.12
CA GLY A 3 -5.98 -13.07 1.70
C GLY A 3 -7.28 -12.89 0.90
N LEU A 4 -8.29 -13.72 1.15
CA LEU A 4 -9.62 -13.59 0.54
C LEU A 4 -10.33 -12.31 0.97
N ALA A 5 -10.25 -11.95 2.26
CA ALA A 5 -10.80 -10.70 2.77
C ALA A 5 -10.10 -9.48 2.15
N LEU A 6 -8.78 -9.52 1.99
CA LEU A 6 -8.02 -8.44 1.34
C LEU A 6 -8.36 -8.28 -0.14
N ILE A 7 -8.47 -9.37 -0.88
CA ILE A 7 -8.90 -9.33 -2.30
C ILE A 7 -10.32 -8.81 -2.39
N PHE A 8 -11.23 -9.28 -1.52
CA PHE A 8 -12.60 -8.81 -1.47
C PHE A 8 -12.67 -7.30 -1.18
N LEU A 9 -11.94 -6.81 -0.18
CA LEU A 9 -11.87 -5.37 0.13
C LEU A 9 -11.25 -4.56 -1.02
N SER A 10 -10.21 -5.09 -1.68
CA SER A 10 -9.56 -4.42 -2.81
C SER A 10 -10.48 -4.35 -4.03
N LEU A 11 -11.23 -5.41 -4.31
CA LEU A 11 -12.17 -5.44 -5.41
C LEU A 11 -13.43 -4.62 -5.09
N TRP A 12 -13.89 -4.66 -3.84
CA TRP A 12 -14.97 -3.84 -3.32
C TRP A 12 -14.66 -2.36 -3.53
N THR A 13 -13.47 -1.90 -3.11
CA THR A 13 -13.03 -0.51 -3.30
C THR A 13 -12.88 -0.09 -4.76
N LEU A 14 -12.62 -1.03 -5.68
CA LEU A 14 -12.57 -0.77 -7.13
C LEU A 14 -13.95 -0.74 -7.78
N LEU A 15 -14.92 -1.52 -7.26
CA LEU A 15 -16.24 -1.72 -7.84
C LEU A 15 -17.31 -0.80 -7.24
N ASP A 16 -17.09 -0.20 -6.06
CA ASP A 16 -18.11 0.58 -5.36
C ASP A 16 -18.39 1.91 -6.10
N PRO A 17 -19.59 2.13 -6.71
CA PRO A 17 -20.02 3.41 -7.31
C PRO A 17 -20.30 4.50 -6.26
N ARG A 18 -20.06 4.10 -5.02
CA ARG A 18 -20.37 4.67 -3.73
C ARG A 18 -19.04 5.22 -3.10
N ARG A 19 -17.91 5.21 -3.84
CA ARG A 19 -16.66 5.96 -3.51
C ARG A 19 -16.92 7.35 -2.92
N ASN A 20 -17.88 8.07 -3.50
CA ASN A 20 -18.07 9.50 -3.35
C ASN A 20 -18.38 9.98 -1.92
N TYR A 21 -18.91 9.15 -1.02
CA TYR A 21 -19.18 9.57 0.37
C TYR A 21 -18.09 9.14 1.36
N VAL A 22 -17.37 8.05 1.09
CA VAL A 22 -16.25 7.63 1.95
C VAL A 22 -15.02 8.50 1.66
N LEU A 23 -14.86 8.96 0.43
CA LEU A 23 -13.85 9.95 0.05
C LEU A 23 -14.14 11.37 0.58
N ASP A 24 -15.40 11.70 0.83
CA ASP A 24 -15.82 12.95 1.48
C ASP A 24 -15.61 12.91 3.01
N LEU A 25 -15.72 11.73 3.62
CA LEU A 25 -15.41 11.49 5.04
C LEU A 25 -13.91 11.32 5.32
N VAL A 26 -13.15 10.82 4.34
CA VAL A 26 -11.69 10.68 4.36
C VAL A 26 -11.14 11.62 3.31
N ASP A 27 -11.28 12.93 3.56
CA ASP A 27 -10.78 13.98 2.69
C ASP A 27 -9.24 14.01 2.62
N PHE A 28 -8.71 13.02 1.92
CA PHE A 28 -7.53 13.16 1.11
C PHE A 28 -8.05 13.06 -0.33
N SER A 29 -8.55 14.21 -0.82
CA SER A 29 -9.09 14.50 -2.14
C SER A 29 -8.42 13.75 -3.31
N GLU A 30 -8.88 12.53 -3.55
CA GLU A 30 -9.59 12.07 -4.76
C GLU A 30 -9.04 12.35 -6.19
N ASP A 31 -7.80 12.83 -6.36
CA ASP A 31 -7.11 12.82 -7.67
C ASP A 31 -5.89 11.90 -7.68
N ASP A 32 -5.66 11.15 -6.60
CA ASP A 32 -4.32 10.65 -6.33
C ASP A 32 -4.05 9.30 -7.03
N PRO A 33 -3.08 9.23 -7.96
CA PRO A 33 -2.58 7.96 -8.49
C PRO A 33 -2.14 7.00 -7.38
N LEU A 34 -1.91 7.53 -6.17
CA LEU A 34 -1.51 6.83 -4.96
C LEU A 34 -2.62 5.93 -4.39
N LEU A 35 -3.89 6.37 -4.35
CA LEU A 35 -4.99 5.54 -3.85
C LEU A 35 -5.30 4.38 -4.82
N ARG A 36 -5.29 4.68 -6.12
CA ARG A 36 -5.45 3.66 -7.16
C ARG A 36 -4.27 2.68 -7.16
N ALA A 37 -3.04 3.17 -7.03
CA ALA A 37 -1.86 2.32 -6.85
C ALA A 37 -1.97 1.48 -5.58
N ALA A 38 -2.41 2.05 -4.46
CA ALA A 38 -2.57 1.33 -3.20
C ALA A 38 -3.60 0.20 -3.30
N SER A 39 -4.76 0.44 -3.91
CA SER A 39 -5.78 -0.60 -4.15
C SER A 39 -5.25 -1.73 -5.05
N TYR A 40 -4.49 -1.40 -6.10
CA TYR A 40 -3.87 -2.39 -6.97
C TYR A 40 -2.78 -3.18 -6.26
N LEU A 41 -1.94 -2.53 -5.46
CA LEU A 41 -0.92 -3.17 -4.62
C LEU A 41 -1.56 -4.09 -3.57
N ALA A 42 -2.66 -3.67 -2.94
CA ALA A 42 -3.41 -4.49 -2.00
C ALA A 42 -4.01 -5.75 -2.67
N LEU A 43 -4.49 -5.62 -3.90
CA LEU A 43 -5.01 -6.73 -4.69
C LEU A 43 -3.90 -7.73 -5.06
N VAL A 44 -2.76 -7.23 -5.52
CA VAL A 44 -1.59 -8.07 -5.88
C VAL A 44 -1.04 -8.78 -4.65
N THR A 45 -0.84 -8.08 -3.54
CA THR A 45 -0.33 -8.66 -2.29
C THR A 45 -1.33 -9.65 -1.67
N GLY A 46 -2.63 -9.37 -1.73
CA GLY A 46 -3.70 -10.29 -1.33
C GLY A 46 -3.70 -11.59 -2.13
N SER A 47 -3.49 -11.50 -3.45
CA SER A 47 -3.41 -12.67 -4.34
C SER A 47 -2.19 -13.53 -4.04
N VAL A 48 -1.02 -12.91 -3.89
CA VAL A 48 0.23 -13.61 -3.55
C VAL A 48 0.12 -14.32 -2.20
N THR A 49 -0.39 -13.64 -1.17
CA THR A 49 -0.58 -14.24 0.16
C THR A 49 -1.60 -15.37 0.17
N MET A 50 -2.62 -15.33 -0.69
CA MET A 50 -3.58 -16.42 -0.86
C MET A 50 -2.93 -17.66 -1.49
N ILE A 51 -2.10 -17.50 -2.53
CA ILE A 51 -1.38 -18.61 -3.19
C ILE A 51 -0.40 -19.26 -2.20
N ILE A 52 0.39 -18.45 -1.48
CA ILE A 52 1.33 -18.94 -0.46
C ILE A 52 0.59 -19.68 0.65
N GLY A 53 -0.54 -19.14 1.11
CA GLY A 53 -1.39 -19.77 2.12
C GLY A 53 -1.95 -21.12 1.66
N PHE A 54 -2.34 -21.24 0.40
CA PHE A 54 -2.83 -22.51 -0.18
C PHE A 54 -1.71 -23.55 -0.24
N ILE A 55 -0.51 -23.16 -0.67
CA ILE A 55 0.68 -24.04 -0.68
C ILE A 55 1.03 -24.50 0.74
N GLY A 56 0.98 -23.60 1.73
CA GLY A 56 1.20 -23.93 3.14
C GLY A 56 0.13 -24.90 3.68
N CYS A 57 -1.14 -24.69 3.34
CA CYS A 57 -2.23 -25.56 3.77
C CYS A 57 -2.13 -26.96 3.14
N CYS A 58 -1.84 -27.04 1.83
CA CYS A 58 -1.57 -28.31 1.14
C CYS A 58 -0.31 -29.01 1.68
N GLY A 59 0.72 -28.24 2.05
CA GLY A 59 1.95 -28.75 2.65
C GLY A 59 1.76 -29.29 4.07
N ALA A 60 0.79 -28.78 4.83
CA ALA A 60 0.42 -29.33 6.14
C ALA A 60 -0.41 -30.62 6.02
N ILE A 61 -1.27 -30.71 5.01
CA ILE A 61 -2.13 -31.88 4.77
C ILE A 61 -1.34 -33.06 4.20
N LYS A 62 -0.38 -32.81 3.29
CA LYS A 62 0.56 -33.85 2.88
C LYS A 62 1.60 -34.04 3.96
N LYS A 63 1.64 -35.22 4.57
CA LYS A 63 2.65 -35.70 5.53
C LYS A 63 4.06 -35.86 4.91
N SER A 64 4.43 -34.99 3.98
CA SER A 64 5.67 -34.99 3.22
C SER A 64 6.52 -33.79 3.61
N LEU A 65 7.64 -34.07 4.28
CA LEU A 65 8.65 -33.07 4.66
C LEU A 65 9.15 -32.22 3.49
N CYS A 66 9.15 -32.77 2.27
CA CYS A 66 9.60 -32.06 1.07
C CYS A 66 8.78 -30.78 0.79
N LEU A 67 7.44 -30.86 0.85
CA LEU A 67 6.55 -29.71 0.61
C LEU A 67 6.65 -28.64 1.72
N LEU A 68 6.86 -29.07 2.97
CA LEU A 68 7.08 -28.16 4.10
C LEU A 68 8.42 -27.43 3.96
N ILE A 69 9.48 -28.13 3.55
CA ILE A 69 10.80 -27.52 3.29
C ILE A 69 10.70 -26.52 2.15
N THR A 70 10.02 -26.84 1.04
CA THR A 70 9.81 -25.90 -0.06
C THR A 70 9.05 -24.64 0.38
N PHE A 71 8.04 -24.80 1.25
CA PHE A 71 7.32 -23.67 1.83
C PHE A 71 8.24 -22.76 2.67
N VAL A 72 9.07 -23.34 3.53
CA VAL A 72 10.03 -22.58 4.35
C VAL A 72 11.06 -21.87 3.49
N ILE A 73 11.62 -22.53 2.46
CA ILE A 73 12.57 -21.90 1.53
C ILE A 73 11.90 -20.75 0.78
N CYS A 74 10.67 -20.93 0.30
CA CYS A 74 9.90 -19.88 -0.37
C CYS A 74 9.69 -18.67 0.55
N LEU A 75 9.30 -18.90 1.81
CA LEU A 75 9.16 -17.83 2.80
C LEU A 75 10.49 -17.12 3.10
N LEU A 76 11.59 -17.85 3.22
CA LEU A 76 12.92 -17.27 3.40
C LEU A 76 13.31 -16.38 2.22
N VAL A 77 13.08 -16.83 0.99
CA VAL A 77 13.33 -16.02 -0.22
C VAL A 77 12.49 -14.75 -0.20
N LEU A 78 11.20 -14.84 0.12
CA LEU A 78 10.32 -13.67 0.24
C LEU A 78 10.78 -12.71 1.32
N PHE A 79 11.31 -13.21 2.43
CA PHE A 79 11.85 -12.38 3.49
C PHE A 79 13.05 -11.55 3.01
N PHE A 80 14.01 -12.18 2.33
CA PHE A 80 15.16 -11.46 1.75
C PHE A 80 14.75 -10.45 0.67
N VAL A 81 13.79 -10.81 -0.18
CA VAL A 81 13.25 -9.89 -1.19
C VAL A 81 12.58 -8.68 -0.54
N ASN A 82 11.75 -8.88 0.49
CA ASN A 82 11.12 -7.79 1.23
C ASN A 82 12.15 -6.89 1.91
N ILE A 83 13.19 -7.46 2.54
CA ILE A 83 14.28 -6.66 3.13
C ILE A 83 14.98 -5.84 2.05
N THR A 84 15.23 -6.43 0.88
CA THR A 84 15.89 -5.73 -0.23
C THR A 84 15.04 -4.57 -0.73
N ILE A 85 13.74 -4.78 -0.92
CA ILE A 85 12.78 -3.73 -1.31
C ILE A 85 12.72 -2.63 -0.25
N ALA A 86 12.63 -2.99 1.03
CA ALA A 86 12.59 -2.03 2.13
C ALA A 86 13.87 -1.20 2.21
N CYS A 87 15.03 -1.84 2.11
CA CYS A 87 16.32 -1.18 2.11
C CYS A 87 16.46 -0.24 0.90
N LEU A 88 16.10 -0.71 -0.30
CA LEU A 88 16.07 0.11 -1.51
C LEU A 88 15.15 1.32 -1.35
N ALA A 89 13.94 1.12 -0.81
CA ALA A 89 12.98 2.19 -0.58
C ALA A 89 13.52 3.23 0.41
N LEU A 90 14.18 2.80 1.50
CA LEU A 90 14.82 3.70 2.46
C LEU A 90 15.98 4.48 1.84
N PHE A 91 16.86 3.82 1.10
CA PHE A 91 17.98 4.47 0.40
C PHE A 91 17.49 5.48 -0.63
N TYR A 92 16.49 5.12 -1.43
CA TYR A 92 15.86 6.04 -2.36
C TYR A 92 15.20 7.21 -1.63
N ARG A 93 14.43 6.97 -0.57
CA ARG A 93 13.89 8.07 0.26
C ARG A 93 15.00 8.99 0.74
N ASN A 94 16.08 8.44 1.29
CA ASN A 94 17.19 9.22 1.82
C ASN A 94 17.87 10.08 0.73
N LYS A 95 17.97 9.55 -0.49
CA LYS A 95 18.53 10.27 -1.65
C LYS A 95 17.56 11.32 -2.23
N PHE A 96 16.25 11.10 -2.14
CA PHE A 96 15.22 11.96 -2.73
C PHE A 96 14.70 13.07 -1.79
N VAL A 97 14.76 12.87 -0.47
CA VAL A 97 14.24 13.80 0.55
C VAL A 97 14.97 15.15 0.57
N GLY A 98 16.25 15.19 0.20
CA GLY A 98 17.12 16.34 0.48
C GLY A 98 16.89 17.64 -0.29
N ASN A 99 16.07 17.69 -1.35
CA ASN A 99 15.66 18.96 -2.01
C ASN A 99 14.62 18.80 -3.13
N LYS A 100 14.61 17.65 -3.82
CA LYS A 100 13.69 17.39 -4.96
C LYS A 100 12.29 17.07 -4.47
N LEU A 101 12.18 16.27 -3.40
CA LEU A 101 10.90 15.93 -2.80
C LEU A 101 10.20 17.16 -2.24
N SER A 102 10.89 18.00 -1.47
CA SER A 102 10.34 19.26 -0.96
C SER A 102 9.86 20.15 -2.10
N ALA A 103 10.65 20.34 -3.17
CA ALA A 103 10.19 21.12 -4.33
C ALA A 103 8.94 20.53 -5.03
N TYR A 104 8.79 19.20 -5.04
CA TYR A 104 7.62 18.53 -5.62
C TYR A 104 6.41 18.64 -4.68
N LEU A 105 6.62 18.43 -3.39
CA LEU A 105 5.61 18.59 -2.35
C LEU A 105 5.12 20.03 -2.29
N THR A 106 6.00 21.03 -2.36
CA THR A 106 5.62 22.44 -2.39
C THR A 106 4.82 22.78 -3.65
N LYS A 107 5.14 22.20 -4.81
CA LYS A 107 4.33 22.38 -6.03
C LYS A 107 2.94 21.73 -5.90
N LEU A 108 2.88 20.52 -5.33
CA LEU A 108 1.61 19.84 -5.07
C LEU A 108 0.78 20.57 -4.02
N THR A 109 1.38 21.05 -2.92
CA THR A 109 0.67 21.82 -1.92
C THR A 109 0.21 23.15 -2.48
N HIS A 110 1.01 23.83 -3.31
CA HIS A 110 0.61 25.11 -3.87
C HIS A 110 -0.57 25.00 -4.85
N ASP A 111 -0.62 23.96 -5.70
CA ASP A 111 -1.77 23.70 -6.58
C ASP A 111 -3.05 23.38 -5.79
N ARG A 112 -2.89 22.67 -4.67
CA ARG A 112 -4.01 22.25 -3.79
C ARG A 112 -4.48 23.33 -2.83
N TYR A 113 -3.59 24.24 -2.40
CA TYR A 113 -3.85 25.29 -1.41
C TYR A 113 -4.94 26.27 -1.86
N TYR A 114 -5.04 26.56 -3.16
CA TYR A 114 -6.06 27.46 -3.70
C TYR A 114 -7.43 26.79 -3.90
N ARG A 115 -7.46 25.47 -4.08
CA ARG A 115 -8.67 24.74 -4.50
C ARG A 115 -9.58 24.36 -3.34
N LEU A 116 -9.03 24.27 -2.11
CA LEU A 116 -9.67 23.63 -0.96
C LEU A 116 -9.47 24.48 0.31
N TYR A 117 -10.50 25.23 0.70
CA TYR A 117 -10.44 26.17 1.85
C TYR A 117 -10.14 25.49 3.21
N TRP A 118 -10.51 24.22 3.39
CA TRP A 118 -10.22 23.46 4.62
C TRP A 118 -8.75 23.02 4.80
N VAL A 119 -7.98 22.94 3.71
CA VAL A 119 -6.58 22.46 3.73
C VAL A 119 -5.69 23.57 4.29
N THR A 120 -6.02 24.83 4.00
CA THR A 120 -5.36 26.01 4.54
C THR A 120 -5.39 26.02 6.07
N SER A 121 -6.57 25.77 6.67
CA SER A 121 -6.71 25.73 8.12
C SER A 121 -5.95 24.57 8.78
N LEU A 122 -5.90 23.39 8.14
CA LEU A 122 -5.17 22.25 8.68
C LEU A 122 -3.64 22.47 8.65
N ILE A 123 -3.13 23.04 7.55
CA ILE A 123 -1.70 23.35 7.40
C ILE A 123 -1.26 24.42 8.39
N ASP A 124 -2.08 25.47 8.60
CA ASP A 124 -1.80 26.49 9.62
C ASP A 124 -1.78 25.90 11.03
N ILE A 125 -2.69 24.96 11.36
CA ILE A 125 -2.70 24.28 12.66
C ILE A 125 -1.42 23.46 12.88
N ILE A 126 -0.91 22.78 11.84
CA ILE A 126 0.32 21.98 11.92
C ILE A 126 1.57 22.87 11.96
N GLN A 127 1.57 24.02 11.28
CA GLN A 127 2.70 24.96 11.32
C GLN A 127 2.77 25.77 12.62
N TYR A 128 1.64 25.94 13.29
CA TYR A 128 1.55 26.64 14.58
C TYR A 128 1.97 25.76 15.78
N TYR A 129 2.00 24.44 15.61
CA TYR A 129 2.36 23.47 16.65
C TYR A 129 3.76 22.89 16.42
#